data_AF-A0A4U5R319-F1
#
_entry.id   AF-A0A4U5R319-F1
#
_cell.length_a   1.000
_cell.length_b   1.000
_cell.length_c   1.000
_cell.angle_alpha   90.00
_cell.angle_beta   90.00
_cell.angle_gamma   90.00
#
_symmetry.space_group_name_H-M   'P 1'
#
loop_
_entity.id
_entity.type
_entity.pdbx_description
1 polymer ?
#
loop_
_entity_poly.entity_id
_entity_poly.type
_entity_poly.pdbx_seq_one_letter_code
_entity_poly.pdbx_strand_id
1 'polypeptide(L)'
;MSPLCSQNFLELKSMKAGKPDAEPGYSDENDCMNKCLSKCNCQAYSYHKAEKGDNNFTCWTWFKDLNNIQEQYDRGRDLKVRVPLSAIASVKRKCEICGTTIIPYPLSTGPNCGDKMYFRFHCDDSISQLMFEAPDGAYYRVTGIDEELQKFSIDVGNADCTAIESMGNYMQQHNQSWPFHVIGRCDANRSNIILGSSFEGTRFAEVEIGWAKPSEPLCNSLDECNDWQHSTCSSATNGMKRCLCSKSFWWDPKTVSCIPASTKKGRSLYLVLLGVIAASVIILCASFFLYYLRRSTKFTGRGTQYANS
;
A
#
# COMPACT_ATOMS: atom_id res chain seq x y z
N MET A 1 20.85 -8.41 -22.82
CA MET A 1 19.45 -8.48 -23.28
C MET A 1 18.82 -7.14 -22.99
N SER A 2 18.50 -6.37 -24.03
CA SER A 2 17.75 -5.12 -23.88
C SER A 2 16.38 -5.43 -23.26
N PRO A 3 15.91 -4.70 -22.24
CA PRO A 3 14.58 -4.92 -21.71
C PRO A 3 13.58 -4.60 -22.82
N LEU A 4 12.66 -5.52 -23.07
CA LEU A 4 11.54 -5.29 -23.98
C LEU A 4 10.84 -4.00 -23.54
N CYS A 5 10.87 -2.98 -24.38
CA CYS A 5 10.22 -1.71 -24.10
C CYS A 5 8.73 -1.97 -23.91
N SER A 6 8.16 -1.49 -22.79
CA SER A 6 6.76 -1.75 -22.49
C SER A 6 5.85 -1.29 -23.62
N GLN A 7 4.77 -2.03 -23.89
CA GLN A 7 3.81 -1.70 -24.93
C GLN A 7 2.50 -1.13 -24.34
N ASN A 8 2.49 -0.87 -23.03
CA ASN A 8 1.28 -0.54 -22.31
C ASN A 8 1.26 0.93 -21.88
N PHE A 9 0.06 1.49 -21.85
CA PHE A 9 -0.19 2.87 -21.45
C PHE A 9 -1.24 2.96 -20.36
N LEU A 10 -1.02 3.88 -19.41
CA LEU A 10 -1.98 4.32 -18.41
C LEU A 10 -2.59 5.64 -18.86
N GLU A 11 -3.92 5.76 -18.79
CA GLU A 11 -4.63 7.00 -19.11
C GLU A 11 -4.82 7.88 -17.88
N LEU A 12 -4.43 9.14 -17.99
CA LEU A 12 -4.64 10.19 -17.00
C LEU A 12 -5.44 11.31 -17.65
N LYS A 13 -6.58 11.69 -17.08
CA LYS A 13 -7.48 12.70 -17.66
C LYS A 13 -7.22 14.10 -17.13
N SER A 14 -7.58 15.13 -17.91
CA SER A 14 -7.53 16.54 -17.48
C SER A 14 -6.17 17.01 -16.93
N MET A 15 -5.08 16.51 -17.52
CA MET A 15 -3.72 16.78 -17.05
C MET A 15 -3.08 17.97 -17.76
N LYS A 16 -2.31 18.75 -17.02
CA LYS A 16 -1.27 19.61 -17.58
C LYS A 16 0.05 18.86 -17.58
N ALA A 17 0.83 19.01 -18.64
CA ALA A 17 2.18 18.47 -18.75
C ALA A 17 3.11 19.53 -19.35
N GLY A 18 4.41 19.34 -19.13
CA GLY A 18 5.47 20.15 -19.76
C GLY A 18 5.40 20.15 -21.28
N LYS A 19 6.23 20.99 -21.91
CA LYS A 19 6.21 21.18 -23.37
C LYS A 19 6.47 19.84 -24.10
N PRO A 20 5.57 19.41 -25.00
CA PRO A 20 5.76 18.20 -25.78
C PRO A 20 6.88 18.36 -26.81
N ASP A 21 7.46 17.24 -27.23
CA ASP A 21 8.38 17.17 -28.34
C ASP A 21 7.55 17.28 -29.64
N ALA A 22 7.62 18.44 -30.30
CA ALA A 22 6.84 18.72 -31.49
C ALA A 22 7.60 18.29 -32.77
N GLU A 23 7.01 17.37 -33.52
CA GLU A 23 7.34 17.08 -34.92
C GLU A 23 6.04 17.15 -35.74
N PRO A 24 6.02 17.76 -36.94
CA PRO A 24 4.84 17.78 -37.77
C PRO A 24 4.57 16.38 -38.34
N GLY A 25 3.36 15.86 -38.11
CA GLY A 25 2.90 14.60 -38.69
C GLY A 25 1.52 14.26 -38.14
N TYR A 26 0.48 14.52 -38.95
CA TYR A 26 -0.87 14.03 -38.73
C TYR A 26 -0.91 12.50 -38.67
N SER A 27 -1.80 11.93 -37.82
CA SER A 27 -2.90 11.02 -38.20
C SER A 27 -3.48 10.33 -36.95
N ASP A 28 -4.68 10.72 -36.51
CA ASP A 28 -5.49 10.03 -35.48
C ASP A 28 -4.82 9.52 -34.17
N GLU A 29 -5.57 8.80 -33.33
CA GLU A 29 -5.09 8.28 -32.05
C GLU A 29 -4.07 7.14 -32.24
N ASN A 30 -4.27 6.29 -33.25
CA ASN A 30 -3.46 5.09 -33.44
C ASN A 30 -2.06 5.45 -33.93
N ASP A 31 -1.90 6.41 -34.84
CA ASP A 31 -0.54 6.76 -35.26
C ASP A 31 0.20 7.56 -34.19
N CYS A 32 -0.51 8.34 -33.37
CA CYS A 32 0.09 8.97 -32.19
C CYS A 32 0.63 7.91 -31.20
N MET A 33 -0.18 6.88 -30.94
CA MET A 33 0.22 5.73 -30.12
C MET A 33 1.41 4.99 -30.74
N ASN A 34 1.34 4.64 -32.03
CA ASN A 34 2.39 3.91 -32.74
C ASN A 34 3.71 4.69 -32.79
N LYS A 35 3.64 6.02 -32.95
CA LYS A 35 4.81 6.90 -32.90
C LYS A 35 5.49 6.82 -31.53
N CYS A 36 4.72 6.83 -30.44
CA CYS A 36 5.27 6.64 -29.10
C CYS A 36 5.84 5.22 -28.90
N LEU A 37 5.14 4.19 -29.35
CA LEU A 37 5.60 2.80 -29.24
C LEU A 37 6.91 2.53 -30.00
N SER A 38 7.09 3.18 -31.16
CA SER A 38 8.26 3.03 -32.04
C SER A 38 9.58 3.45 -31.39
N LYS A 39 9.55 4.37 -30.42
CA LYS A 39 10.74 4.85 -29.72
C LYS A 39 10.64 4.49 -28.23
N CYS A 40 11.55 3.65 -27.75
CA CYS A 40 11.55 3.14 -26.37
C CYS A 40 11.65 4.22 -25.28
N ASN A 41 12.23 5.38 -25.60
CA ASN A 41 12.32 6.51 -24.69
C ASN A 41 11.05 7.35 -24.63
N CYS A 42 10.01 7.05 -25.43
CA CYS A 42 8.73 7.72 -25.29
C CYS A 42 8.13 7.44 -23.91
N GLN A 43 7.85 8.52 -23.17
CA GLN A 43 7.25 8.51 -21.84
C GLN A 43 5.73 8.62 -21.91
N ALA A 44 5.18 9.41 -22.84
CA ALA A 44 3.73 9.53 -23.02
C ALA A 44 3.36 10.09 -24.40
N TYR A 45 2.08 9.95 -24.74
CA TYR A 45 1.44 10.68 -25.83
C TYR A 45 0.09 11.25 -25.40
N SER A 46 -0.43 12.20 -26.18
CA SER A 46 -1.76 12.78 -26.05
C SER A 46 -2.29 13.07 -27.44
N TYR A 47 -3.59 12.90 -27.64
CA TYR A 47 -4.23 13.19 -28.92
C TYR A 47 -5.48 14.06 -28.68
N HIS A 48 -5.81 14.90 -29.66
CA HIS A 48 -7.04 15.68 -29.66
C HIS A 48 -7.60 15.78 -31.07
N LYS A 49 -8.90 15.52 -31.21
CA LYS A 49 -9.65 15.65 -32.46
C LYS A 49 -10.53 16.90 -32.40
N ALA A 50 -10.43 17.77 -33.40
CA ALA A 50 -11.27 18.95 -33.50
C ALA A 50 -12.76 18.55 -33.72
N GLU A 51 -13.68 19.21 -33.01
CA GLU A 51 -15.11 18.84 -32.96
C GLU A 51 -15.93 19.22 -34.21
N LYS A 52 -15.38 19.98 -35.17
CA LYS A 52 -16.14 20.48 -36.34
C LYS A 52 -15.41 20.26 -37.66
N GLY A 53 -15.89 19.30 -38.45
CA GLY A 53 -15.78 19.24 -39.93
C GLY A 53 -14.38 19.10 -40.56
N ASP A 54 -13.34 19.48 -39.84
CA ASP A 54 -11.94 19.35 -40.26
C ASP A 54 -11.35 18.07 -39.69
N ASN A 55 -10.66 17.30 -40.53
CA ASN A 55 -9.82 16.17 -40.14
C ASN A 55 -8.53 16.63 -39.43
N ASN A 56 -8.65 17.66 -38.57
CA ASN A 56 -7.52 18.24 -37.88
C ASN A 56 -7.31 17.51 -36.56
N PHE A 57 -6.29 16.67 -36.54
CA PHE A 57 -5.84 15.94 -35.35
C PHE A 57 -4.56 16.58 -34.83
N THR A 58 -4.48 16.75 -33.52
CA THR A 58 -3.23 17.15 -32.87
C THR A 58 -2.71 15.99 -32.05
N CYS A 59 -1.48 15.57 -32.33
CA CYS A 59 -0.75 14.56 -31.56
C CYS A 59 0.41 15.25 -30.84
N TRP A 60 0.58 14.92 -29.57
CA TRP A 60 1.70 15.34 -28.74
C TRP A 60 2.41 14.12 -28.18
N THR A 61 3.74 14.12 -28.24
CA THR A 61 4.58 13.04 -27.70
C THR A 61 5.64 13.61 -26.77
N TRP A 62 6.00 12.85 -25.74
CA TRP A 62 7.08 13.18 -24.81
C TRP A 62 8.11 12.05 -24.83
N PHE A 63 9.34 12.36 -25.24
CA PHE A 63 10.48 11.44 -25.27
C PHE A 63 11.49 11.69 -24.15
N LYS A 64 11.28 12.77 -23.39
CA LYS A 64 11.99 13.10 -22.15
C LYS A 64 11.06 12.90 -20.96
N ASP A 65 11.65 12.88 -19.76
CA ASP A 65 10.92 12.78 -18.51
C ASP A 65 9.77 13.80 -18.45
N LEU A 66 8.58 13.30 -18.10
CA LEU A 66 7.39 14.12 -17.95
C LEU A 66 7.56 15.02 -16.73
N ASN A 67 7.68 16.32 -16.96
CA ASN A 67 7.80 17.34 -15.94
C ASN A 67 6.59 18.29 -15.95
N ASN A 68 6.48 19.13 -14.91
CA ASN A 68 5.40 20.12 -14.77
C ASN A 68 4.00 19.49 -14.90
N ILE A 69 3.84 18.28 -14.36
CA ILE A 69 2.57 17.57 -14.33
C ILE A 69 1.69 18.20 -13.26
N GLN A 70 0.48 18.61 -13.62
CA GLN A 70 -0.50 19.18 -12.69
C GLN A 70 -1.89 18.61 -13.02
N GLU A 71 -2.65 18.27 -11.97
CA GLU A 71 -4.05 17.84 -12.06
C GLU A 71 -5.00 19.04 -12.11
N GLN A 72 -6.27 18.77 -12.40
CA GLN A 72 -7.37 19.75 -12.31
C GLN A 72 -7.09 21.05 -13.10
N TYR A 73 -6.45 20.91 -14.26
CA TYR A 73 -6.15 22.06 -15.08
C TYR A 73 -7.34 22.34 -16.00
N ASP A 74 -7.99 23.49 -15.84
CA ASP A 74 -9.03 23.93 -16.77
C ASP A 74 -8.41 24.03 -18.17
N ARG A 75 -8.90 23.21 -19.12
CA ARG A 75 -8.29 22.93 -20.46
C ARG A 75 -7.06 22.02 -20.45
N GLY A 76 -6.95 21.14 -19.46
CA GLY A 76 -6.04 20.01 -19.45
C GLY A 76 -6.27 19.07 -20.63
N ARG A 77 -5.32 18.15 -20.84
CA ARG A 77 -5.37 17.16 -21.90
C ARG A 77 -5.26 15.76 -21.31
N ASP A 78 -5.89 14.81 -21.96
CA ASP A 78 -5.76 13.40 -21.59
C ASP A 78 -4.36 12.91 -22.01
N LEU A 79 -3.63 12.31 -21.08
CA LEU A 79 -2.27 11.86 -21.24
C LEU A 79 -2.21 10.34 -21.10
N LYS A 80 -1.62 9.68 -22.10
CA LYS A 80 -1.38 8.22 -22.13
C LYS A 80 0.08 7.96 -21.79
N VAL A 81 0.36 7.60 -20.54
CA VAL A 81 1.72 7.42 -19.99
C VAL A 81 2.18 5.99 -20.15
N ARG A 82 3.37 5.79 -20.74
CA ARG A 82 3.97 4.47 -20.97
C ARG A 82 4.43 3.88 -19.64
N VAL A 83 3.95 2.69 -19.31
CA VAL A 83 4.27 2.02 -18.03
C VAL A 83 4.55 0.54 -18.27
N PRO A 84 5.42 -0.11 -17.48
CA PRO A 84 5.74 -1.54 -17.65
C PRO A 84 4.50 -2.43 -17.51
N LEU A 85 4.50 -3.60 -18.15
CA LEU A 85 3.40 -4.55 -17.99
C LEU A 85 3.17 -4.88 -16.52
N SER A 86 4.20 -5.00 -15.68
CA SER A 86 4.04 -5.22 -14.23
C SER A 86 3.32 -4.09 -13.48
N ALA A 87 3.25 -2.88 -14.04
CA ALA A 87 2.49 -1.77 -13.47
C ALA A 87 0.99 -1.81 -13.84
N ILE A 88 0.62 -2.41 -15.00
CA ILE A 88 -0.78 -2.55 -15.43
C ILE A 88 -1.33 -3.97 -15.20
N ALA A 89 -0.47 -4.99 -15.28
CA ALA A 89 -0.73 -6.36 -14.87
C ALA A 89 -0.81 -6.38 -13.35
N SER A 90 -1.91 -5.81 -12.89
CA SER A 90 -2.32 -5.79 -11.52
C SER A 90 -2.86 -7.16 -11.14
N VAL A 91 -2.51 -7.58 -9.93
CA VAL A 91 -3.38 -8.37 -9.04
C VAL A 91 -4.83 -7.91 -9.28
N LYS A 92 -5.78 -8.79 -9.66
CA LYS A 92 -7.09 -8.38 -10.24
C LYS A 92 -7.94 -7.45 -9.34
N ARG A 93 -7.52 -7.23 -8.09
CA ARG A 93 -8.22 -6.44 -7.07
C ARG A 93 -7.68 -5.02 -6.88
N LYS A 94 -6.71 -4.50 -7.64
CA LYS A 94 -6.44 -3.04 -7.57
C LYS A 94 -7.52 -2.28 -8.32
N CYS A 95 -7.91 -1.13 -7.78
CA CYS A 95 -8.85 -0.24 -8.43
C CYS A 95 -8.19 0.49 -9.59
N GLU A 96 -9.02 0.93 -10.54
CA GLU A 96 -8.61 1.87 -11.58
C GLU A 96 -8.07 3.15 -10.93
N ILE A 97 -7.07 3.74 -11.56
CA ILE A 97 -6.45 4.98 -11.06
C ILE A 97 -7.44 6.12 -11.25
N CYS A 98 -7.58 6.97 -10.24
CA CYS A 98 -8.45 8.14 -10.28
C CYS A 98 -7.59 9.41 -10.34
N GLY A 99 -7.60 10.11 -11.48
CA GLY A 99 -6.62 11.19 -11.73
C GLY A 99 -5.20 10.64 -11.71
N THR A 100 -4.35 11.11 -10.82
CA THR A 100 -3.03 10.52 -10.52
C THR A 100 -3.00 9.69 -9.23
N THR A 101 -4.15 9.58 -8.55
CA THR A 101 -4.23 8.85 -7.29
C THR A 101 -4.37 7.36 -7.56
N ILE A 102 -3.34 6.61 -7.20
CA ILE A 102 -3.40 5.15 -7.12
C ILE A 102 -4.18 4.80 -5.86
N ILE A 103 -5.24 3.99 -6.00
CA ILE A 103 -6.02 3.50 -4.87
C ILE A 103 -5.47 2.14 -4.44
N PRO A 104 -4.73 2.07 -3.31
CA PRO A 104 -4.15 0.82 -2.83
C PRO A 104 -5.23 -0.08 -2.24
N TYR A 105 -5.02 -1.40 -2.31
CA TYR A 105 -5.83 -2.33 -1.53
C TYR A 105 -5.58 -2.07 -0.02
N PRO A 106 -6.61 -2.06 0.86
CA PRO A 106 -7.97 -2.53 0.64
C PRO A 106 -8.96 -1.47 0.16
N LEU A 107 -8.55 -0.22 0.00
CA LEU A 107 -9.43 0.87 -0.40
C LEU A 107 -10.13 0.52 -1.72
N SER A 108 -11.40 0.85 -1.82
CA SER A 108 -12.24 0.42 -2.92
C SER A 108 -13.06 1.59 -3.48
N THR A 109 -13.04 1.71 -4.80
CA THR A 109 -13.88 2.62 -5.59
C THR A 109 -15.05 1.93 -6.27
N GLY A 110 -15.20 0.61 -6.10
CA GLY A 110 -16.27 -0.14 -6.73
C GLY A 110 -16.32 -1.61 -6.30
N PRO A 111 -17.41 -2.32 -6.61
CA PRO A 111 -17.63 -3.70 -6.13
C PRO A 111 -16.64 -4.74 -6.68
N ASN A 112 -15.92 -4.39 -7.74
CA ASN A 112 -15.02 -5.28 -8.48
C ASN A 112 -13.53 -5.02 -8.19
N CYS A 113 -13.21 -4.04 -7.34
CA CYS A 113 -11.84 -3.70 -6.97
C CYS A 113 -11.74 -3.38 -5.47
N GLY A 114 -10.54 -3.49 -4.92
CA GLY A 114 -10.29 -3.35 -3.49
C GLY A 114 -11.03 -4.41 -2.67
N ASP A 115 -11.40 -4.04 -1.45
CA ASP A 115 -12.27 -4.82 -0.57
C ASP A 115 -13.61 -4.11 -0.36
N LYS A 116 -14.71 -4.87 -0.48
CA LYS A 116 -16.08 -4.36 -0.30
C LYS A 116 -16.30 -3.72 1.07
N MET A 117 -15.58 -4.14 2.10
CA MET A 117 -15.67 -3.53 3.44
C MET A 117 -15.12 -2.10 3.48
N TYR A 118 -14.29 -1.71 2.51
CA TYR A 118 -13.63 -0.41 2.40
C TYR A 118 -14.16 0.41 1.21
N PHE A 119 -15.31 0.02 0.65
CA PHE A 119 -15.95 0.70 -0.47
C PHE A 119 -16.59 2.01 -0.01
N ARG A 120 -15.79 3.08 -0.01
CA ARG A 120 -16.17 4.45 0.39
C ARG A 120 -15.49 5.53 -0.45
N PHE A 121 -14.80 5.13 -1.51
CA PHE A 121 -14.13 6.06 -2.40
C PHE A 121 -14.90 6.12 -3.72
N HIS A 122 -14.96 7.30 -4.31
CA HIS A 122 -15.66 7.54 -5.57
C HIS A 122 -14.77 8.41 -6.44
N CYS A 123 -14.55 7.99 -7.67
CA CYS A 123 -13.82 8.81 -8.63
C CYS A 123 -14.81 9.72 -9.35
N ASP A 124 -14.61 11.03 -9.24
CA ASP A 124 -15.27 11.99 -10.12
C ASP A 124 -14.42 12.12 -11.39
N ASP A 125 -14.80 11.37 -12.42
CA ASP A 125 -14.10 11.36 -13.71
C ASP A 125 -14.09 12.72 -14.41
N SER A 126 -15.05 13.61 -14.11
CA SER A 126 -15.19 14.90 -14.79
C SER A 126 -14.07 15.86 -14.41
N ILE A 127 -13.66 15.83 -13.14
CA ILE A 127 -12.57 16.63 -12.60
C ILE A 127 -11.34 15.79 -12.22
N SER A 128 -11.40 14.48 -12.49
CA SER A 128 -10.33 13.50 -12.20
C SER A 128 -9.93 13.48 -10.73
N GLN A 129 -10.91 13.51 -9.84
CA GLN A 129 -10.70 13.69 -8.41
C GLN A 129 -11.26 12.52 -7.60
N LEU A 130 -10.46 12.01 -6.68
CA LEU A 130 -10.90 10.99 -5.73
C LEU A 130 -11.63 11.66 -4.56
N MET A 131 -12.85 11.18 -4.30
CA MET A 131 -13.73 11.62 -3.23
C MET A 131 -13.91 10.50 -2.21
N PHE A 132 -13.99 10.84 -0.93
CA PHE A 132 -14.29 9.94 0.18
C PHE A 132 -15.68 10.22 0.74
N GLU A 133 -16.50 9.18 0.83
CA GLU A 133 -17.85 9.21 1.39
C GLU A 133 -17.82 8.90 2.89
N ALA A 134 -18.19 9.91 3.69
CA ALA A 134 -18.31 9.80 5.14
C ALA A 134 -19.63 9.10 5.55
N PRO A 135 -19.75 8.62 6.81
CA PRO A 135 -20.95 7.91 7.30
C PRO A 135 -22.26 8.71 7.23
N ASP A 136 -22.16 10.03 7.27
CA ASP A 136 -23.27 10.99 7.13
C ASP A 136 -23.69 11.21 5.66
N GLY A 137 -22.99 10.58 4.71
CA GLY A 137 -23.20 10.72 3.28
C GLY A 137 -22.50 11.94 2.67
N ALA A 138 -21.70 12.68 3.43
CA ALA A 138 -20.91 13.79 2.90
C ALA A 138 -19.71 13.29 2.09
N TYR A 139 -19.34 14.03 1.05
CA TYR A 139 -18.23 13.70 0.17
C TYR A 139 -17.09 14.71 0.36
N TYR A 140 -15.90 14.21 0.67
CA TYR A 140 -14.70 15.02 0.89
C TYR A 140 -13.63 14.71 -0.15
N ARG A 141 -12.89 15.72 -0.58
CA ARG A 141 -11.80 15.55 -1.55
C ARG A 141 -10.63 14.85 -0.88
N VAL A 142 -10.15 13.74 -1.44
CA VAL A 142 -8.92 13.10 -0.98
C VAL A 142 -7.71 13.88 -1.51
N THR A 143 -6.82 14.28 -0.61
CA THR A 143 -5.61 15.08 -0.92
C THR A 143 -4.35 14.23 -0.98
N GLY A 144 -4.34 13.06 -0.35
CA GLY A 144 -3.20 12.15 -0.37
C GLY A 144 -3.52 10.80 0.26
N ILE A 145 -2.81 9.76 -0.18
CA ILE A 145 -2.89 8.40 0.36
C ILE A 145 -1.48 7.91 0.66
N ASP A 146 -1.28 7.42 1.88
CA ASP A 146 -0.08 6.76 2.35
C ASP A 146 -0.40 5.30 2.68
N GLU A 147 -0.09 4.40 1.73
CA GLU A 147 -0.33 2.96 1.85
C GLU A 147 0.49 2.34 2.99
N GLU A 148 1.73 2.82 3.21
CA GLU A 148 2.64 2.27 4.21
C GLU A 148 2.17 2.57 5.62
N LEU A 149 1.69 3.80 5.85
CA LEU A 149 1.14 4.25 7.12
C LEU A 149 -0.35 3.92 7.29
N GLN A 150 -0.97 3.31 6.28
CA GLN A 150 -2.41 3.00 6.23
C GLN A 150 -3.30 4.20 6.57
N LYS A 151 -2.97 5.36 6.00
CA LYS A 151 -3.71 6.61 6.21
C LYS A 151 -3.89 7.39 4.91
N PHE A 152 -4.94 8.21 4.86
CA PHE A 152 -5.20 9.16 3.80
C PHE A 152 -5.60 10.49 4.41
N SER A 153 -5.53 11.55 3.61
CA SER A 153 -5.95 12.87 4.02
C SER A 153 -7.12 13.35 3.17
N ILE A 154 -8.00 14.15 3.78
CA ILE A 154 -9.11 14.80 3.10
C ILE A 154 -9.08 16.31 3.30
N ASP A 155 -9.47 17.07 2.28
CA ASP A 155 -9.72 18.51 2.39
C ASP A 155 -11.17 18.74 2.82
N VAL A 156 -11.31 19.49 3.91
CA VAL A 156 -12.60 19.80 4.54
C VAL A 156 -12.90 21.30 4.42
N GLY A 157 -12.02 22.06 3.77
CA GLY A 157 -12.19 23.48 3.49
C GLY A 157 -12.40 24.29 4.77
N ASN A 158 -13.50 25.05 4.82
CA ASN A 158 -13.92 25.84 5.99
C ASN A 158 -15.00 25.13 6.82
N ALA A 159 -15.24 23.83 6.59
CA ALA A 159 -16.18 23.05 7.37
C ALA A 159 -15.71 22.95 8.82
N ASP A 160 -16.66 23.02 9.76
CA ASP A 160 -16.37 22.95 11.18
C ASP A 160 -15.77 21.58 11.51
N CYS A 161 -14.52 21.59 11.97
CA CYS A 161 -13.74 20.41 12.31
C CYS A 161 -14.46 19.48 13.30
N THR A 162 -15.39 20.04 14.07
CA THR A 162 -16.27 19.35 15.02
C THR A 162 -17.20 18.32 14.36
N ALA A 163 -17.62 18.53 13.11
CA ALA A 163 -18.45 17.57 12.37
C ALA A 163 -17.68 16.26 12.09
N ILE A 164 -16.35 16.35 11.90
CA ILE A 164 -15.52 15.22 11.53
C ILE A 164 -15.04 14.44 12.75
N GLU A 165 -14.76 15.12 13.88
CA GLU A 165 -14.54 14.43 15.16
C GLU A 165 -15.78 13.62 15.60
N SER A 166 -16.98 14.03 15.18
CA SER A 166 -18.23 13.33 15.47
C SER A 166 -18.42 12.00 14.70
N MET A 167 -17.63 11.75 13.64
CA MET A 167 -17.65 10.49 12.88
C MET A 167 -17.31 9.27 13.74
N GLY A 168 -16.48 9.45 14.77
CA GLY A 168 -16.17 8.38 15.72
C GLY A 168 -17.37 7.95 16.58
N ASN A 169 -18.31 8.87 16.83
CA ASN A 169 -19.47 8.64 17.70
C ASN A 169 -20.68 8.09 16.94
N TYR A 170 -20.85 8.43 15.66
CA TYR A 170 -21.95 7.94 14.82
C TYR A 170 -21.93 6.41 14.64
N MET A 171 -20.73 5.81 14.58
CA MET A 171 -20.57 4.37 14.34
C MET A 171 -20.95 3.49 15.55
N GLN A 172 -20.88 4.00 16.77
CA GLN A 172 -21.32 3.28 17.97
C GLN A 172 -22.85 3.13 18.02
N GLN A 173 -23.60 4.03 17.38
CA GLN A 173 -25.07 4.03 17.42
C GLN A 173 -25.70 3.01 16.45
N HIS A 174 -24.99 2.63 15.38
CA HIS A 174 -25.56 1.82 14.29
C HIS A 174 -25.01 0.39 14.15
N ASN A 175 -24.11 -0.07 15.04
CA ASN A 175 -23.53 -1.44 15.00
C ASN A 175 -22.92 -1.83 13.63
N GLN A 176 -22.50 -0.85 12.84
CA GLN A 176 -21.85 -1.09 11.56
C GLN A 176 -20.34 -1.13 11.76
N SER A 177 -19.70 -2.21 11.28
CA SER A 177 -18.24 -2.32 11.27
C SER A 177 -17.68 -1.29 10.30
N TRP A 178 -16.99 -0.29 10.84
CA TRP A 178 -16.37 0.79 10.08
C TRP A 178 -14.85 0.64 10.12
N PRO A 179 -14.17 0.52 8.97
CA PRO A 179 -12.73 0.32 8.99
C PRO A 179 -11.94 1.63 9.15
N PHE A 180 -12.57 2.81 9.01
CA PHE A 180 -11.85 4.09 9.03
C PHE A 180 -11.87 4.73 10.42
N HIS A 181 -10.79 5.42 10.80
CA HIS A 181 -10.70 6.13 12.08
C HIS A 181 -9.91 7.41 11.92
N VAL A 182 -10.38 8.51 12.50
CA VAL A 182 -9.68 9.79 12.45
C VAL A 182 -8.39 9.68 13.30
N ILE A 183 -7.24 10.01 12.71
CA ILE A 183 -5.92 9.97 13.37
C ILE A 183 -5.46 11.37 13.76
N GLY A 184 -5.64 12.34 12.85
CA GLY A 184 -5.12 13.70 13.00
C GLY A 184 -6.19 14.68 13.47
N ARG A 185 -5.81 15.60 14.35
CA ARG A 185 -6.62 16.77 14.70
C ARG A 185 -6.69 17.69 13.48
N CYS A 186 -7.88 18.15 13.11
CA CYS A 186 -8.04 19.14 12.06
C CYS A 186 -7.21 20.39 12.42
N ASP A 187 -6.13 20.63 11.68
CA ASP A 187 -5.30 21.80 11.91
C ASP A 187 -5.70 22.89 10.92
N ALA A 188 -6.65 23.72 11.32
CA ALA A 188 -7.08 24.89 10.54
C ALA A 188 -5.94 25.92 10.31
N ASN A 189 -4.79 25.74 10.96
CA ASN A 189 -3.61 26.60 10.86
C ASN A 189 -2.41 25.96 10.16
N ARG A 190 -2.51 24.73 9.61
CA ARG A 190 -1.41 24.12 8.85
C ARG A 190 -1.29 24.70 7.44
N SER A 191 -1.10 26.00 7.38
CA SER A 191 -0.56 26.73 6.24
C SER A 191 0.95 26.49 6.15
N ASN A 192 1.36 25.26 5.87
CA ASN A 192 2.76 24.97 5.52
C ASN A 192 2.81 24.30 4.15
N ILE A 193 2.93 25.17 3.15
CA ILE A 193 3.61 25.00 1.86
C ILE A 193 4.52 23.77 1.86
N ILE A 194 4.22 22.76 1.02
CA ILE A 194 5.03 22.33 -0.13
C ILE A 194 4.11 21.62 -1.14
N LEU A 195 3.67 22.32 -2.19
CA LEU A 195 3.62 21.85 -3.59
C LEU A 195 3.25 23.06 -4.44
N GLY A 196 4.04 23.35 -5.48
CA GLY A 196 4.07 24.61 -6.24
C GLY A 196 2.82 24.92 -7.07
N SER A 197 1.64 24.95 -6.44
CA SER A 197 0.41 25.48 -7.01
C SER A 197 0.27 26.93 -6.57
N SER A 198 0.05 27.80 -7.56
CA SER A 198 -0.17 29.23 -7.40
C SER A 198 -1.58 29.52 -6.87
N PHE A 199 -1.90 29.04 -5.66
CA PHE A 199 -3.12 29.40 -4.95
C PHE A 199 -2.78 30.21 -3.70
N GLU A 200 -2.57 31.50 -3.89
CA GLU A 200 -2.65 32.47 -2.79
C GLU A 200 -4.12 32.57 -2.34
N GLY A 201 -4.43 32.11 -1.12
CA GLY A 201 -5.59 32.63 -0.38
C GLY A 201 -6.63 31.66 0.18
N THR A 202 -6.61 30.35 -0.14
CA THR A 202 -7.57 29.40 0.43
C THR A 202 -7.01 28.71 1.67
N ARG A 203 -7.61 28.95 2.85
CA ARG A 203 -7.40 28.09 4.03
C ARG A 203 -7.94 26.71 3.68
N PHE A 204 -7.07 25.71 3.57
CA PHE A 204 -7.46 24.30 3.50
C PHE A 204 -7.24 23.70 4.89
N ALA A 205 -8.31 23.20 5.49
CA ALA A 205 -8.20 22.34 6.65
C ALA A 205 -8.09 20.90 6.14
N GLU A 206 -7.05 20.20 6.58
CA GLU A 206 -6.80 18.81 6.18
C GLU A 206 -6.99 17.89 7.39
N VAL A 207 -7.62 16.74 7.17
CA VAL A 207 -7.85 15.73 8.21
C VAL A 207 -7.24 14.40 7.78
N GLU A 208 -6.44 13.82 8.65
CA GLU A 208 -5.84 12.50 8.44
C GLU A 208 -6.78 11.41 8.99
N ILE A 209 -7.09 10.44 8.13
CA ILE A 209 -7.94 9.29 8.42
C ILE A 209 -7.14 8.02 8.18
N GLY A 210 -7.05 7.18 9.21
CA GLY A 210 -6.50 5.83 9.13
C GLY A 210 -7.53 4.81 8.71
N TRP A 211 -7.07 3.66 8.21
CA TRP A 211 -7.92 2.49 8.04
C TRP A 211 -7.38 1.27 8.78
N ALA A 212 -8.29 0.39 9.17
CA ALA A 212 -7.99 -0.86 9.81
C ALA A 212 -7.27 -1.80 8.83
N LYS A 213 -6.51 -2.75 9.39
CA LYS A 213 -5.86 -3.77 8.59
C LYS A 213 -6.89 -4.67 7.91
N PRO A 214 -6.75 -4.98 6.61
CA PRO A 214 -7.69 -5.85 5.92
C PRO A 214 -7.63 -7.26 6.49
N SER A 215 -8.81 -7.79 6.80
CA SER A 215 -8.99 -9.22 7.05
C SER A 215 -9.13 -9.98 5.74
N GLU A 216 -9.23 -11.31 5.79
CA GLU A 216 -9.50 -12.08 4.57
C GLU A 216 -10.78 -11.58 3.88
N PRO A 217 -10.73 -11.32 2.56
CA PRO A 217 -11.82 -10.69 1.83
C PRO A 217 -13.05 -11.60 1.76
N LEU A 218 -14.23 -10.97 1.66
CA LEU A 218 -15.47 -11.69 1.44
C LEU A 218 -15.48 -12.36 0.06
N CYS A 219 -16.11 -13.52 -0.02
CA CYS A 219 -16.27 -14.28 -1.25
C CYS A 219 -17.65 -14.93 -1.33
N ASN A 220 -18.21 -15.03 -2.54
CA ASN A 220 -19.39 -15.85 -2.79
C ASN A 220 -19.04 -17.16 -3.50
N SER A 221 -18.01 -17.14 -4.34
CA SER A 221 -17.51 -18.25 -5.14
C SER A 221 -16.02 -18.51 -4.91
N LEU A 222 -15.53 -19.68 -5.34
CA LEU A 222 -14.10 -20.02 -5.23
C LEU A 222 -13.22 -19.11 -6.11
N ASP A 223 -13.71 -18.73 -7.29
CA ASP A 223 -12.94 -17.96 -8.27
C ASP A 223 -12.60 -16.55 -7.81
N GLU A 224 -13.40 -15.98 -6.91
CA GLU A 224 -13.15 -14.68 -6.28
C GLU A 224 -11.91 -14.67 -5.39
N CYS A 225 -11.41 -15.86 -5.00
CA CYS A 225 -10.24 -16.02 -4.13
C CYS A 225 -8.94 -16.28 -4.92
N ASN A 226 -9.02 -16.37 -6.25
CA ASN A 226 -7.86 -16.70 -7.11
C ASN A 226 -6.72 -15.68 -7.02
N ASP A 227 -7.00 -14.46 -6.59
CA ASP A 227 -5.98 -13.41 -6.38
C ASP A 227 -5.06 -13.70 -5.19
N TRP A 228 -5.55 -14.49 -4.22
CA TRP A 228 -4.79 -14.89 -3.05
C TRP A 228 -4.45 -16.36 -3.14
N GLN A 229 -3.23 -16.64 -3.61
CA GLN A 229 -2.72 -18.01 -3.67
C GLN A 229 -2.83 -18.69 -2.30
N HIS A 230 -3.14 -19.98 -2.32
CA HIS A 230 -3.39 -20.76 -1.11
C HIS A 230 -4.58 -20.27 -0.27
N SER A 231 -5.56 -19.59 -0.85
CA SER A 231 -6.83 -19.29 -0.18
C SER A 231 -7.99 -20.12 -0.76
N THR A 232 -9.06 -20.31 0.02
CA THR A 232 -10.27 -21.02 -0.40
C THR A 232 -11.49 -20.31 0.17
N CYS A 233 -12.55 -20.19 -0.62
CA CYS A 233 -13.79 -19.58 -0.16
C CYS A 233 -14.49 -20.49 0.87
N SER A 234 -14.53 -20.08 2.14
CA SER A 234 -15.03 -20.89 3.25
C SER A 234 -15.72 -20.04 4.31
N SER A 235 -16.64 -20.63 5.07
CA SER A 235 -17.38 -19.94 6.13
C SER A 235 -16.46 -19.56 7.29
N ALA A 236 -16.40 -18.27 7.61
CA ALA A 236 -15.74 -17.76 8.80
C ALA A 236 -16.63 -17.93 10.05
N THR A 237 -16.06 -17.67 11.23
CA THR A 237 -16.73 -17.80 12.54
C THR A 237 -17.97 -16.92 12.70
N ASN A 238 -18.04 -15.81 11.95
CA ASN A 238 -19.19 -14.90 11.92
C ASN A 238 -20.29 -15.33 10.93
N GLY A 239 -20.18 -16.51 10.32
CA GLY A 239 -21.15 -17.04 9.36
C GLY A 239 -20.99 -16.52 7.92
N MET A 240 -20.11 -15.54 7.67
CA MET A 240 -19.85 -15.01 6.34
C MET A 240 -18.77 -15.83 5.62
N LYS A 241 -18.91 -16.01 4.29
CA LYS A 241 -17.86 -16.65 3.49
C LYS A 241 -16.71 -15.69 3.19
N ARG A 242 -15.47 -16.14 3.42
CA ARG A 242 -14.23 -15.40 3.19
C ARG A 242 -13.21 -16.26 2.46
N CYS A 243 -12.25 -15.62 1.80
CA CYS A 243 -11.09 -16.28 1.19
C CYS A 243 -10.08 -16.69 2.26
N LEU A 244 -10.41 -17.73 3.02
CA LEU A 244 -9.58 -18.19 4.13
C LEU A 244 -8.31 -18.88 3.63
N CYS A 245 -7.19 -18.62 4.29
CA CYS A 245 -5.95 -19.30 3.96
C CYS A 245 -6.04 -20.82 4.21
N SER A 246 -5.42 -21.56 3.31
CA SER A 246 -5.31 -23.02 3.37
C SER A 246 -4.51 -23.45 4.59
N LYS A 247 -4.65 -24.73 4.96
CA LYS A 247 -3.88 -25.32 6.06
C LYS A 247 -2.38 -25.03 5.88
N SER A 248 -1.72 -24.60 6.96
CA SER A 248 -0.29 -24.20 6.99
C SER A 248 0.05 -22.82 6.43
N PHE A 249 -0.96 -22.04 6.03
CA PHE A 249 -0.80 -20.63 5.67
C PHE A 249 -1.58 -19.75 6.65
N TRP A 250 -1.09 -18.54 6.88
CA TRP A 250 -1.84 -17.51 7.60
C TRP A 250 -1.99 -16.28 6.73
N TRP A 251 -3.02 -15.47 7.00
CA TRP A 251 -3.21 -14.19 6.34
C TRP A 251 -2.23 -13.14 6.88
N ASP A 252 -1.43 -12.54 6.00
CA ASP A 252 -0.65 -11.35 6.34
C ASP A 252 -1.36 -10.10 5.79
N PRO A 253 -1.88 -9.22 6.68
CA PRO A 253 -2.58 -8.01 6.24
C PRO A 253 -1.65 -6.96 5.64
N LYS A 254 -0.32 -7.04 5.82
CA LYS A 254 0.63 -6.09 5.24
C LYS A 254 0.91 -6.37 3.78
N THR A 255 1.16 -7.64 3.45
CA THR A 255 1.40 -8.08 2.07
C THR A 255 0.11 -8.48 1.36
N VAL A 256 -1.02 -8.49 2.08
CA VAL A 256 -2.35 -8.86 1.59
C VAL A 256 -2.30 -10.22 0.91
N SER A 257 -1.75 -11.22 1.61
CA SER A 257 -1.52 -12.54 1.04
C SER A 257 -1.47 -13.64 2.10
N CYS A 258 -1.82 -14.86 1.70
CA CYS A 258 -1.56 -16.03 2.52
C CYS A 258 -0.08 -16.39 2.46
N ILE A 259 0.64 -16.22 3.56
CA ILE A 259 2.06 -16.58 3.64
C ILE A 259 2.23 -17.90 4.38
N PRO A 260 3.23 -18.73 4.01
CA PRO A 260 3.50 -19.96 4.74
C PRO A 260 3.74 -19.65 6.21
N ALA A 261 3.09 -20.39 7.09
CA ALA A 261 3.45 -20.43 8.50
C ALA A 261 4.81 -21.11 8.59
N SER A 262 5.89 -20.34 8.39
CA SER A 262 7.26 -20.81 8.56
C SER A 262 7.30 -21.66 9.83
N THR A 263 7.73 -22.92 9.71
CA THR A 263 7.89 -23.79 10.86
C THR A 263 8.88 -23.08 11.78
N LYS A 264 8.38 -22.47 12.86
CA LYS A 264 9.19 -21.93 13.96
C LYS A 264 9.85 -23.10 14.69
N LYS A 265 10.73 -23.84 14.02
CA LYS A 265 11.39 -25.05 14.55
C LYS A 265 12.90 -24.93 14.62
N GLY A 266 13.48 -23.77 14.27
CA GLY A 266 14.91 -23.50 14.38
C GLY A 266 15.36 -22.90 15.72
N ARG A 267 14.53 -22.08 16.37
CA ARG A 267 14.95 -21.32 17.57
C ARG A 267 14.87 -22.11 18.88
N SER A 268 13.95 -23.08 18.97
CA SER A 268 13.78 -23.94 20.16
C SER A 268 14.89 -25.00 20.27
N LEU A 269 15.23 -25.67 19.15
CA LEU A 269 16.27 -26.70 19.15
C LEU A 269 17.66 -26.15 19.51
N TYR A 270 17.97 -24.93 19.05
CA TYR A 270 19.23 -24.24 19.33
C TYR A 270 19.38 -23.89 20.82
N LEU A 271 18.31 -23.43 21.48
CA LEU A 271 18.31 -23.13 22.91
C LEU A 271 18.44 -24.40 23.76
N VAL A 272 17.81 -25.51 23.34
CA VAL A 272 17.97 -26.81 24.02
C VAL A 272 19.41 -27.31 23.87
N LEU A 273 20.01 -27.21 22.69
CA LEU A 273 21.41 -27.56 22.46
C LEU A 273 22.38 -26.73 23.33
N LEU A 274 22.17 -25.42 23.44
CA LEU A 274 22.96 -24.56 24.32
C LEU A 274 22.81 -24.94 25.80
N GLY A 275 21.59 -25.27 26.25
CA GLY A 275 21.34 -25.73 27.61
C GLY A 275 22.06 -27.04 27.95
N VAL A 276 22.07 -28.00 27.01
CA VAL A 276 22.77 -29.29 27.19
C VAL A 276 24.28 -29.10 27.25
N ILE A 277 24.86 -28.22 26.41
CA ILE A 277 26.29 -27.91 26.42
C ILE A 277 26.69 -27.21 27.73
N ALA A 278 25.89 -26.25 28.22
CA ALA A 278 26.17 -25.58 29.47
C ALA A 278 26.14 -26.55 30.67
N ALA A 279 25.16 -27.45 30.71
CA ALA A 279 25.04 -28.44 31.78
C ALA A 279 26.22 -29.43 31.80
N SER A 280 26.68 -29.89 30.64
CA SER A 280 27.81 -30.83 30.56
C SER A 280 29.12 -30.20 31.04
N VAL A 281 29.36 -28.92 30.70
CA VAL A 281 30.53 -28.17 31.18
C VAL A 281 30.50 -28.00 32.70
N ILE A 282 29.34 -27.67 33.28
CA ILE A 282 29.19 -27.52 34.74
C ILE A 282 29.51 -28.84 35.47
N ILE A 283 29.04 -29.97 34.95
CA ILE A 283 29.30 -31.30 35.53
C ILE A 283 30.80 -31.64 35.46
N LEU A 284 31.46 -31.32 34.34
CA LEU A 284 32.90 -31.52 34.19
C LEU A 284 33.71 -30.64 35.17
N CYS A 285 33.33 -29.37 35.33
CA CYS A 285 33.99 -28.48 36.29
C CYS A 285 33.77 -28.94 37.74
N ALA A 286 32.55 -29.35 38.10
CA ALA A 286 32.24 -29.85 39.44
C ALA A 286 33.00 -31.14 39.75
N SER A 287 33.05 -32.08 38.81
CA SER A 287 33.81 -33.32 38.98
C SER A 287 35.31 -33.08 39.09
N PHE A 288 35.88 -32.16 38.30
CA PHE A 288 37.28 -31.77 38.42
C PHE A 288 37.59 -31.09 39.75
N PHE A 289 36.70 -30.20 40.23
CA PHE A 289 36.83 -29.54 41.53
C PHE A 289 36.77 -30.56 42.68
N LEU A 290 35.82 -31.49 42.65
CA LEU A 290 35.73 -32.58 43.62
C LEU A 290 36.97 -33.50 43.59
N TYR A 291 37.53 -33.76 42.41
CA TYR A 291 38.79 -34.49 42.27
C TYR A 291 39.95 -33.73 42.93
N TYR A 292 40.03 -32.42 42.73
CA TYR A 292 41.06 -31.57 43.32
C TYR A 292 40.95 -31.49 44.85
N LEU A 293 39.73 -31.40 45.39
CA LEU A 293 39.46 -31.45 46.83
C LEU A 293 39.82 -32.81 47.46
N ARG A 294 39.54 -33.92 46.75
CA ARG A 294 39.97 -35.27 47.18
C ARG A 294 41.48 -35.46 47.12
N ARG A 295 42.16 -34.78 46.20
CA ARG A 295 43.63 -34.85 46.07
C ARG A 295 44.35 -33.98 47.11
N SER A 296 43.81 -32.80 47.43
CA SER A 296 44.37 -31.91 48.45
C SER A 296 44.21 -32.47 49.87
N THR A 297 43.09 -33.12 50.18
CA THR A 297 42.90 -33.83 51.47
C THR A 297 43.87 -35.01 51.66
N LYS A 298 44.31 -35.66 50.57
CA LYS A 298 45.41 -36.65 50.61
C LYS A 298 46.79 -36.04 50.85
N PHE A 299 46.98 -34.74 50.61
CA PHE A 299 48.24 -34.03 50.87
C PHE A 299 48.32 -33.47 52.29
N THR A 300 47.20 -33.05 52.89
CA THR A 300 47.16 -32.59 54.29
C THR A 300 47.20 -33.73 55.32
N GLY A 301 46.95 -34.98 54.92
CA GLY A 301 47.09 -36.17 55.78
C GLY A 301 48.52 -36.67 56.03
N ARG A 302 49.55 -35.97 55.52
CA ARG A 302 50.97 -36.35 55.70
C ARG A 302 51.77 -35.41 56.62
N GLY A 303 51.12 -34.41 57.23
CA GLY A 303 51.77 -33.33 57.98
C GLY A 303 51.55 -33.32 59.51
N THR A 304 50.88 -34.32 60.09
CA THR A 304 50.64 -34.41 61.55
C THR A 304 51.06 -35.78 62.12
N GLN A 305 52.31 -36.15 61.89
CA GLN A 305 53.12 -36.94 62.83
C GLN A 305 54.45 -36.20 62.95
N TYR A 306 54.99 -36.05 64.16
CA TYR A 306 56.12 -35.19 64.59
C TYR A 306 55.74 -33.83 65.20
N ALA A 307 55.06 -33.89 66.34
CA ALA A 307 55.22 -32.92 67.43
C ALA A 307 54.97 -33.67 68.75
N ASN A 308 55.99 -34.38 69.22
CA ASN A 308 56.14 -34.88 70.60
C ASN A 308 57.64 -35.08 70.84
N SER A 309 58.30 -34.02 71.31
CA SER A 309 59.47 -34.00 72.19
C SER A 309 59.72 -32.54 72.58
#